data_AF-A0A6A3WP24-F1
#
_entry.id   AF-A0A6A3WP24-F1
#
_cell.length_a   1.000
_cell.length_b   1.000
_cell.length_c   1.000
_cell.angle_alpha   90.00
_cell.angle_beta   90.00
_cell.angle_gamma   90.00
#
_symmetry.space_group_name_H-M   'P 1'
#
loop_
_entity.id
_entity.type
_entity.pdbx_description
1 polymer ?
#
loop_
_entity_poly.entity_id
_entity_poly.type
_entity_poly.pdbx_seq_one_letter_code
_entity_poly.pdbx_strand_id
1 'polypeptide(L)' 'MAAAKPAPYDFKIETNADAKFPAEKGRYHLYVAYSCPFASRSLAARNLLGLEDVIGLTVDRMCELINVK' A
#
# COMPACT_ATOMS: atom_id res chain seq x y z
N MET A 1 -27.61 0.75 -12.32
CA MET A 1 -26.94 -0.53 -12.00
C MET A 1 -25.71 -0.20 -11.17
N ALA A 2 -25.84 -0.23 -9.83
CA ALA A 2 -24.70 0.04 -8.95
C ALA A 2 -23.69 -1.10 -9.10
N ALA A 3 -22.46 -0.79 -9.50
CA ALA A 3 -21.37 -1.75 -9.45
C ALA A 3 -21.29 -2.30 -8.02
N ALA A 4 -21.56 -3.59 -7.84
CA ALA A 4 -21.41 -4.24 -6.55
C ALA A 4 -19.97 -4.00 -6.07
N LYS A 5 -19.82 -3.55 -4.82
CA LYS A 5 -18.52 -3.29 -4.22
C LYS A 5 -17.65 -4.54 -4.42
N PRO A 6 -16.48 -4.44 -5.08
CA PRO A 6 -15.62 -5.59 -5.27
C PRO A 6 -15.27 -6.19 -3.90
N ALA A 7 -15.08 -7.51 -3.88
CA ALA A 7 -14.73 -8.21 -2.65
C ALA A 7 -13.54 -7.50 -1.96
N PRO A 8 -13.55 -7.37 -0.62
CA PRO A 8 -12.44 -6.77 0.10
C PRO A 8 -11.14 -7.51 -0.22
N TYR A 9 -10.05 -6.77 -0.44
CA TYR A 9 -8.72 -7.37 -0.47
C TYR A 9 -8.28 -7.66 0.97
N ASP A 10 -8.40 -8.91 1.41
CA ASP A 10 -8.02 -9.37 2.76
C ASP A 10 -6.79 -10.31 2.77
N PHE A 11 -6.08 -10.39 1.65
CA PHE A 11 -4.87 -11.20 1.54
C PHE A 11 -3.78 -10.73 2.50
N LYS A 12 -3.09 -11.69 3.13
CA LYS A 12 -2.02 -11.44 4.10
C LYS A 12 -0.66 -11.84 3.53
N ILE A 13 0.37 -11.09 3.94
CA ILE A 13 1.77 -11.38 3.65
C ILE A 13 2.31 -12.20 4.83
N GLU A 14 2.88 -13.36 4.56
CA GLU A 14 3.33 -14.31 5.58
C GLU A 14 4.76 -14.76 5.30
N THR A 15 5.47 -15.19 6.33
CA THR A 15 6.88 -15.67 6.24
C THR A 15 6.97 -17.18 5.94
N ASN A 16 5.84 -17.87 5.84
CA ASN A 16 5.81 -19.31 5.63
C ASN A 16 6.19 -19.68 4.18
N ALA A 17 6.82 -20.84 3.99
CA ALA A 17 7.21 -21.37 2.68
C ALA A 17 5.99 -21.65 1.78
N ASP A 18 4.85 -22.03 2.37
CA ASP A 18 3.58 -22.28 1.65
C ASP A 18 2.67 -21.04 1.56
N ALA A 19 3.16 -19.86 1.94
CA ALA A 19 2.36 -18.64 1.87
C ALA A 19 2.01 -18.27 0.42
N LYS A 20 0.76 -17.85 0.18
CA LYS A 20 0.36 -17.31 -1.13
C LYS A 20 1.11 -16.01 -1.46
N PHE A 21 1.49 -15.25 -0.43
CA PHE A 21 2.25 -14.01 -0.52
C PHE A 21 3.47 -14.06 0.43
N PRO A 22 4.59 -14.67 0.02
CA PRO A 22 5.81 -14.69 0.81
C PRO A 22 6.43 -13.29 1.02
N ALA A 23 6.98 -13.04 2.22
CA ALA A 23 7.66 -11.80 2.56
C ALA A 23 9.05 -11.69 1.91
N GLU A 24 9.10 -11.17 0.69
CA GLU A 24 10.34 -11.02 -0.10
C GLU A 24 10.71 -9.55 -0.34
N LYS A 25 12.02 -9.27 -0.47
CA LYS A 25 12.49 -7.91 -0.71
C LYS A 25 12.19 -7.44 -2.13
N GLY A 26 11.72 -6.20 -2.29
CA GLY A 26 11.46 -5.60 -3.61
C GLY A 26 10.20 -6.10 -4.33
N ARG A 27 9.41 -6.99 -3.70
CA ARG A 27 8.19 -7.55 -4.30
C ARG A 27 6.96 -6.68 -4.09
N TYR A 28 6.92 -5.94 -2.98
CA TYR A 28 5.74 -5.20 -2.55
C TYR A 28 5.89 -3.71 -2.75
N HIS A 29 4.79 -3.08 -3.16
CA HIS A 29 4.71 -1.64 -3.38
C HIS A 29 3.57 -1.05 -2.55
N LEU A 30 3.89 0.01 -1.82
CA LEU A 30 2.97 0.72 -0.96
C LEU A 30 2.48 1.99 -1.66
N TYR A 31 1.16 2.09 -1.84
CA TYR A 31 0.49 3.28 -2.37
C TYR A 31 -0.13 4.06 -1.21
N VAL A 32 0.22 5.33 -1.05
CA VAL A 32 -0.28 6.17 0.05
C VAL A 32 -0.64 7.57 -0.42
N ALA A 33 -1.56 8.22 0.29
CA ALA A 33 -1.79 9.66 0.18
C ALA A 33 -1.50 10.28 1.55
N TYR A 34 -0.69 11.36 1.59
CA TYR A 34 -0.32 12.02 2.85
C TYR A 34 -1.52 12.62 3.60
N SER A 35 -2.64 12.85 2.90
CA SER A 35 -3.88 13.37 3.49
C SER A 35 -4.68 12.31 4.27
N CYS A 36 -4.44 11.01 4.05
CA CYS A 36 -5.28 9.95 4.61
C CYS A 36 -4.71 9.40 5.94
N PRO A 37 -5.45 9.48 7.06
CA PRO A 37 -4.93 9.02 8.36
C PRO A 37 -4.69 7.51 8.41
N PHE A 38 -5.43 6.72 7.62
CA PHE A 38 -5.22 5.26 7.54
C PHE A 38 -3.94 4.92 6.78
N ALA A 39 -3.68 5.58 5.64
CA ALA A 39 -2.48 5.37 4.85
C ALA A 39 -1.21 5.82 5.61
N SER A 40 -1.31 6.91 6.38
CA SER A 40 -0.23 7.41 7.22
C SER A 40 0.23 6.40 8.28
N ARG A 41 -0.64 5.49 8.75
CA ARG A 41 -0.24 4.42 9.68
C ARG A 41 0.72 3.43 9.03
N SER A 42 0.42 3.00 7.81
CA SER A 42 1.29 2.09 7.03
C SER A 42 2.62 2.76 6.69
N LEU A 43 2.59 4.06 6.37
CA LEU A 43 3.81 4.84 6.12
C LEU A 43 4.69 4.96 7.38
N ALA A 44 4.09 5.25 8.54
CA ALA A 44 4.82 5.31 9.80
C ALA A 44 5.44 3.95 10.15
N ALA A 45 4.71 2.86 9.98
CA ALA A 45 5.24 1.50 10.21
C ALA A 45 6.43 1.18 9.28
N ARG A 46 6.36 1.56 8.00
CA ARG A 46 7.47 1.41 7.04
C ARG A 46 8.74 2.11 7.53
N ASN A 47 8.61 3.34 8.02
CA ASN A 47 9.76 4.15 8.44
C ASN A 47 10.33 3.69 9.79
N LEU A 48 9.48 3.33 10.75
CA LEU A 48 9.92 2.85 12.07
C LEU A 48 10.62 1.48 12.00
N LEU A 49 10.23 0.64 11.05
CA LEU A 49 10.82 -0.69 10.85
C LEU A 49 12.00 -0.68 9.87
N GLY A 50 12.36 0.49 9.30
CA GLY A 50 13.47 0.61 8.33
C GLY A 50 13.21 -0.13 7.01
N LEU A 51 11.95 -0.30 6.60
CA LEU A 51 11.55 -1.04 5.39
C LEU A 51 11.63 -0.20 4.11
N GLU A 52 12.31 0.94 4.16
CA GLU A 52 12.29 1.95 3.12
C GLU A 52 12.98 1.50 1.83
N ASP A 53 14.04 0.69 1.98
CA ASP A 53 14.82 0.08 0.88
C ASP A 53 14.11 -1.13 0.27
N VAL A 54 13.17 -1.73 1.01
CA VAL A 54 12.54 -3.00 0.66
C VAL A 54 11.19 -2.82 0.00
N ILE A 55 10.42 -1.84 0.44
CA ILE A 55 9.05 -1.58 0.01
C ILE A 55 9.03 -0.26 -0.76
N GLY A 56 8.82 -0.37 -2.08
CA GLY A 56 8.63 0.78 -2.95
C GLY A 56 7.43 1.61 -2.51
N LEU A 57 7.52 2.93 -2.66
CA LEU A 57 6.49 3.87 -2.21
C LEU A 57 6.05 4.73 -3.38
N THR A 58 4.76 4.72 -3.70
CA THR A 58 4.14 5.73 -4.56
C THR A 58 3.20 6.56 -3.72
N VAL A 59 3.44 7.86 -3.74
CA VAL A 59 2.56 8.82 -3.11
C VAL A 59 1.60 9.37 -4.16
N ASP A 60 0.30 9.24 -3.91
CA ASP A 60 -0.70 9.95 -4.68
C ASP A 60 -0.52 11.46 -4.49
N ARG A 61 -0.22 12.16 -5.58
CA ARG A 61 -0.24 13.60 -5.58
C ARG A 61 -1.70 14.05 -5.70
N MET A 62 -2.26 14.40 -4.56
CA MET A 62 -3.58 15.04 -4.45
C MET A 62 -3.75 16.26 -5.41
N CYS A 63 -2.66 16.83 -5.93
CA CYS A 63 -2.66 17.97 -6.84
C CYS A 63 -2.99 17.63 -8.32
N GLU A 64 -2.85 16.37 -8.77
CA GLU A 64 -3.07 16.03 -10.20
C GLU A 64 -4.55 15.79 -10.54
N LEU A 65 -5.45 15.74 -9.56
CA LEU A 65 -6.91 15.62 -9.77
C LEU A 65 -7.67 16.95 -9.68
N ILE A 66 -7.01 18.07 -9.34
CA ILE A 66 -7.65 19.40 -9.29
C ILE A 66 -7.40 20.20 -10.59
N ASN A 67 -6.56 19.71 -11.51
CA ASN A 67 -6.24 20.43 -12.76
C ASN A 67 -6.23 19.58 -14.04
N VAL A 68 -6.74 18.33 -13.99
CA VAL A 68 -7.16 17.63 -15.21
C VAL A 68 -8.59 18.08 -15.51
N LYS A 69 -8.68 19.18 -16.25
CA LYS A 69 -9.82 19.45 -17.14
C LYS A 69 -9.83 18.43 -18.26
#